data_AF-A0AAD4PEE4-F1
#
_entry.id   AF-A0AAD4PEE4-F1
#
_cell.length_a   1.000
_cell.length_b   1.000
_cell.length_c   1.000
_cell.angle_alpha   90.00
_cell.angle_beta   90.00
_cell.angle_gamma   90.00
#
_symmetry.space_group_name_H-M   'P 1'
#
loop_
_entity.id
_entity.type
_entity.pdbx_description
1 polymer ?
#
loop_
_entity_poly.entity_id
_entity_poly.type
_entity_poly.pdbx_seq_one_letter_code
_entity_poly.pdbx_strand_id
1 'polypeptide(L)'
;MSNFQGFYETWIEQLRQLVQQLSQAPIPPTTDEHRHQLRQLVQKTTTHYTEYYGSKSSAAKNDVLSFFSAPWTTALERSLQWIGGWRPTTAFHLVYTESSILFESHVVDILRGYHTGDLGDLSPGQFRRVSELQIETVQQENDITDELCDWQARISIL
;
A
#
# COMPACT_ATOMS: atom_id res chain seq x y z
N MET A 1 10.23 7.99 24.46
CA MET A 1 9.91 7.44 23.13
C MET A 1 9.14 8.50 22.37
N SER A 2 9.51 8.81 21.11
CA SER A 2 8.79 9.81 20.32
C SER A 2 7.33 9.37 20.16
N ASN A 3 6.38 10.32 20.24
CA ASN A 3 4.94 10.04 20.20
C ASN A 3 4.55 9.12 19.03
N PHE A 4 5.22 9.28 17.89
CA PHE A 4 4.97 8.48 16.69
C PHE A 4 5.51 7.04 16.76
N GLN A 5 6.62 6.78 17.47
CA GLN A 5 7.15 5.42 17.57
C GLN A 5 6.19 4.50 18.31
N GLY A 6 5.65 4.93 19.47
CA GLY A 6 4.66 4.14 20.20
C GLY A 6 3.36 3.95 19.43
N PHE A 7 2.94 4.96 18.67
CA PHE A 7 1.84 4.84 17.72
C PHE A 7 2.13 3.77 16.66
N TYR A 8 3.30 3.80 16.03
CA TYR A 8 3.69 2.84 14.99
C TYR A 8 3.73 1.40 15.50
N GLU A 9 4.32 1.18 16.68
CA GLU A 9 4.39 -0.14 17.32
C GLU A 9 2.99 -0.73 17.60
N THR A 10 2.04 0.11 18.02
CA THR A 10 0.64 -0.31 18.21
C THR A 10 -0.04 -0.56 16.86
N TRP A 11 0.17 0.35 15.91
CA TRP A 11 -0.45 0.30 14.59
C TRP A 11 -0.04 -0.94 13.80
N ILE A 12 1.24 -1.33 13.85
CA ILE A 12 1.75 -2.51 13.13
C ILE A 12 1.19 -3.81 13.71
N GLU A 13 1.00 -3.89 15.02
CA GLU A 13 0.40 -5.07 15.65
C GLU A 13 -1.08 -5.20 15.25
N GLN A 14 -1.82 -4.09 15.25
CA GLN A 14 -3.19 -4.07 14.76
C GLN A 14 -3.28 -4.41 13.27
N LEU A 15 -2.32 -3.96 12.45
CA LEU A 15 -2.25 -4.32 11.04
C LEU A 15 -2.07 -5.83 10.87
N ARG A 16 -1.19 -6.47 11.66
CA ARG A 16 -0.99 -7.93 11.61
C ARG A 16 -2.29 -8.69 11.91
N GLN A 17 -3.05 -8.24 12.89
CA GLN A 17 -4.36 -8.83 13.21
C GLN A 17 -5.37 -8.64 12.07
N LEU A 18 -5.40 -7.47 11.42
CA LEU A 18 -6.26 -7.23 10.26
C LEU A 18 -5.88 -8.11 9.07
N VAL A 19 -4.58 -8.25 8.79
CA VAL A 19 -4.06 -9.13 7.73
C VAL A 19 -4.44 -10.58 8.00
N GLN A 20 -4.32 -11.05 9.25
CA GLN A 20 -4.75 -12.40 9.64
C GLN A 20 -6.26 -12.61 9.46
N GLN A 21 -7.08 -11.61 9.80
CA GLN A 21 -8.53 -11.70 9.60
C GLN A 21 -8.89 -11.74 8.10
N LEU A 22 -8.21 -10.94 7.29
CA LEU A 22 -8.40 -10.95 5.83
C LEU A 22 -7.97 -12.28 5.20
N SER A 23 -6.87 -12.89 5.65
CA SER A 23 -6.40 -14.17 5.09
C SER A 23 -7.28 -15.37 5.47
N GLN A 24 -8.05 -15.25 6.56
CA GLN A 24 -9.02 -16.26 7.00
C GLN A 24 -10.41 -16.06 6.38
N ALA A 25 -10.68 -14.90 5.76
CA ALA A 25 -11.95 -14.63 5.13
C ALA A 25 -12.15 -15.52 3.87
N PRO A 26 -13.35 -16.08 3.64
CA PRO A 26 -13.60 -16.89 2.45
C PRO A 26 -13.47 -16.09 1.15
N ILE A 27 -12.63 -16.57 0.24
CA ILE A 27 -12.41 -16.02 -1.10
C ILE A 27 -12.60 -17.16 -2.12
N PRO A 28 -13.60 -17.09 -3.04
CA PRO A 28 -14.62 -16.06 -3.12
C PRO A 28 -15.66 -16.19 -1.97
N PRO A 29 -16.35 -15.10 -1.59
CA PRO A 29 -17.38 -15.17 -0.56
C PRO A 29 -18.55 -16.04 -1.01
N THR A 30 -18.86 -17.07 -0.23
CA THR A 30 -19.89 -18.08 -0.56
C THR A 30 -21.30 -17.72 -0.07
N THR A 31 -21.42 -16.77 0.86
CA THR A 31 -22.69 -16.31 1.43
C THR A 31 -22.73 -14.79 1.46
N ASP A 32 -23.93 -14.20 1.57
CA ASP A 32 -24.07 -12.75 1.73
C ASP A 32 -23.43 -12.24 3.03
N GLU A 33 -23.46 -13.05 4.08
CA GLU A 33 -22.78 -12.76 5.35
C GLU A 33 -21.25 -12.71 5.15
N HIS A 34 -20.65 -13.69 4.47
CA HIS A 34 -19.22 -13.66 4.14
C HIS A 34 -18.85 -12.43 3.30
N ARG A 35 -19.71 -12.07 2.33
CA ARG A 35 -19.51 -10.87 1.51
C ARG A 35 -19.56 -9.59 2.36
N HIS A 36 -20.51 -9.52 3.31
CA HIS A 36 -20.63 -8.38 4.21
C HIS A 36 -19.40 -8.26 5.13
N GLN A 37 -18.99 -9.36 5.76
CA GLN A 37 -17.82 -9.42 6.62
C GLN A 37 -16.54 -9.03 5.89
N LEU A 38 -16.32 -9.55 4.67
CA LEU A 38 -15.16 -9.19 3.86
C LEU A 38 -15.14 -7.69 3.53
N ARG A 39 -16.29 -7.10 3.18
CA ARG A 39 -16.40 -5.65 2.94
C ARG A 39 -16.07 -4.84 4.19
N GLN A 40 -16.55 -5.27 5.36
CA GLN A 40 -16.23 -4.61 6.64
C GLN A 40 -14.73 -4.69 6.95
N LEU A 41 -14.09 -5.84 6.74
CA LEU A 41 -12.65 -6.02 6.94
C LEU A 41 -11.82 -5.15 5.99
N VAL A 42 -12.22 -5.07 4.71
CA VAL A 42 -11.58 -4.19 3.72
C VAL A 42 -11.71 -2.73 4.18
N GLN A 43 -12.93 -2.28 4.53
CA GLN A 43 -13.15 -0.92 5.01
C GLN A 43 -12.32 -0.59 6.25
N LYS A 44 -12.27 -1.50 7.22
CA LYS A 44 -11.49 -1.34 8.45
C LYS A 44 -9.99 -1.22 8.14
N THR A 45 -9.47 -2.06 7.24
CA THR A 45 -8.07 -2.00 6.81
C THR A 45 -7.76 -0.69 6.07
N THR A 46 -8.63 -0.23 5.18
CA THR A 46 -8.44 1.05 4.49
C THR A 46 -8.46 2.24 5.47
N THR A 47 -9.38 2.25 6.44
CA THR A 47 -9.40 3.27 7.50
C THR A 47 -8.11 3.21 8.33
N HIS A 48 -7.63 2.02 8.70
CA HIS A 48 -6.39 1.83 9.46
C HIS A 48 -5.16 2.42 8.77
N TYR A 49 -5.05 2.26 7.45
CA TYR A 49 -3.98 2.91 6.66
C TYR A 49 -4.16 4.43 6.57
N THR A 50 -5.40 4.92 6.45
CA THR A 50 -5.69 6.37 6.41
C THR A 50 -5.24 7.04 7.71
N GLU A 51 -5.53 6.43 8.85
CA GLU A 51 -5.08 6.89 10.17
C GLU A 51 -3.55 6.89 10.29
N TYR A 52 -2.88 5.87 9.77
CA TYR A 52 -1.42 5.83 9.73
C TYR A 52 -0.82 7.01 8.98
N TYR A 53 -1.26 7.26 7.74
CA TYR A 53 -0.72 8.36 6.95
C TYR A 53 -1.06 9.74 7.55
N GLY A 54 -2.23 9.88 8.21
CA GLY A 54 -2.58 11.08 8.97
C GLY A 54 -1.64 11.34 10.15
N SER A 55 -1.45 10.33 11.01
CA SER A 55 -0.51 10.40 12.14
C SER A 55 0.93 10.63 11.68
N LYS A 56 1.33 9.97 10.58
CA LYS A 56 2.65 10.10 9.98
C LYS A 56 2.92 11.51 9.44
N SER A 57 1.94 12.11 8.76
CA SER A 57 2.01 13.50 8.29
C SER A 57 2.12 14.48 9.45
N SER A 58 1.34 14.28 10.53
CA SER A 58 1.42 15.10 11.74
C SER A 58 2.80 15.00 12.40
N ALA A 59 3.35 13.79 12.52
CA ALA A 59 4.68 13.57 13.08
C ALA A 59 5.77 14.27 12.24
N ALA A 60 5.72 14.16 10.91
CA ALA A 60 6.66 14.83 10.01
C ALA A 60 6.64 16.35 10.16
N LYS A 61 5.45 16.96 10.34
CA LYS A 61 5.31 18.42 10.54
C LYS A 61 5.86 18.90 11.87
N ASN A 62 5.81 18.06 12.91
CA ASN A 62 6.28 18.41 14.25
C ASN A 62 7.80 18.26 14.41
N ASP A 63 8.39 17.20 13.83
CA ASP A 63 9.82 16.94 13.91
C ASP A 63 10.32 16.25 12.63
N VAL A 64 10.78 17.06 11.68
CA VAL A 64 11.27 16.61 10.37
C VAL A 64 12.53 15.75 10.51
N LEU A 65 13.44 16.09 11.43
CA LEU A 65 14.71 15.37 11.60
C LEU A 65 14.47 13.98 12.20
N SER A 66 13.65 13.89 13.25
CA SER A 66 13.25 12.60 13.81
C SER A 66 12.49 11.77 12.77
N PHE A 67 11.67 12.42 11.94
CA PHE A 67 10.92 11.74 10.89
C PHE A 67 11.84 11.05 9.87
N PHE A 68 12.83 11.76 9.32
CA PHE A 68 13.77 11.17 8.36
C PHE A 68 14.72 10.15 8.99
N SER A 69 15.05 10.28 10.29
CA SER A 69 15.80 9.24 10.99
C SER A 69 15.00 7.93 11.16
N ALA A 70 13.66 8.00 11.06
CA ALA A 70 12.70 6.90 11.14
C ALA A 70 13.07 5.81 12.17
N PRO A 71 13.23 6.16 13.46
CA PRO A 71 13.72 5.25 14.49
C PRO A 71 12.80 4.05 14.73
N TRP A 72 11.54 4.15 14.33
CA TRP A 72 10.53 3.08 14.42
C TRP A 72 10.65 2.02 13.30
N THR A 73 11.57 2.17 12.36
CA THR A 73 11.81 1.21 11.27
C THR A 73 13.15 0.50 11.44
N THR A 74 13.32 -0.63 10.77
CA THR A 74 14.58 -1.36 10.69
C THR A 74 15.56 -0.69 9.71
N ALA A 75 16.85 -1.02 9.81
CA ALA A 75 17.85 -0.51 8.86
C ALA A 75 17.57 -0.94 7.40
N LEU A 76 17.08 -2.17 7.22
CA LEU A 76 16.68 -2.68 5.91
C LEU A 76 15.50 -1.87 5.34
N GLU A 77 14.43 -1.69 6.14
CA GLU A 77 13.28 -0.89 5.71
C GLU A 77 13.70 0.53 5.32
N ARG A 78 14.57 1.18 6.11
CA ARG A 78 15.11 2.52 5.78
C ARG A 78 15.90 2.52 4.48
N SER A 79 16.71 1.48 4.22
CA SER A 79 17.50 1.39 2.98
C SER A 79 16.65 1.25 1.71
N LEU A 80 15.39 0.84 1.86
CA LEU A 80 14.42 0.69 0.77
C LEU A 80 13.43 1.87 0.68
N GLN A 81 13.56 2.88 1.54
CA GLN A 81 12.74 4.08 1.46
C GLN A 81 13.23 4.97 0.31
N TRP A 82 12.28 5.61 -0.36
CA TRP A 82 12.56 6.59 -1.40
C TRP A 82 12.73 8.00 -0.81
N ILE A 83 11.68 8.53 -0.15
CA ILE A 83 11.73 9.84 0.52
C ILE A 83 11.33 9.67 1.99
N GLY A 84 10.04 9.50 2.26
CA GLY A 84 9.48 9.30 3.61
C GLY A 84 8.89 7.91 3.82
N GLY A 85 9.16 6.97 2.92
CA GLY A 85 8.50 5.67 2.84
C GLY A 85 8.85 4.92 1.56
N TRP A 86 8.18 3.80 1.32
CA TRP A 86 8.26 3.05 0.07
C TRP A 86 7.70 3.88 -1.10
N ARG A 87 8.18 3.62 -2.31
CA ARG A 87 7.75 4.32 -3.54
C ARG A 87 6.38 3.77 -3.99
N PRO A 88 5.29 4.56 -3.97
CA PRO A 88 3.93 4.10 -4.26
C PRO A 88 3.75 3.27 -5.54
N THR A 89 4.48 3.58 -6.61
CA THR A 89 4.50 2.82 -7.88
C THR A 89 4.82 1.33 -7.70
N THR A 90 5.55 0.97 -6.65
CA THR A 90 5.87 -0.42 -6.29
C THR A 90 4.62 -1.29 -6.09
N ALA A 91 3.53 -0.73 -5.53
CA ALA A 91 2.31 -1.49 -5.31
C ALA A 91 1.64 -1.91 -6.63
N PHE A 92 1.70 -1.06 -7.65
CA PHE A 92 1.17 -1.39 -8.97
C PHE A 92 1.97 -2.51 -9.63
N HIS A 93 3.30 -2.47 -9.52
CA HIS A 93 4.15 -3.56 -9.99
C HIS A 93 3.80 -4.90 -9.34
N LEU A 94 3.53 -4.90 -8.02
CA LEU A 94 3.06 -6.11 -7.33
C LEU A 94 1.70 -6.57 -7.85
N VAL A 95 0.74 -5.67 -8.00
CA VAL A 95 -0.60 -6.01 -8.53
C VAL A 95 -0.50 -6.64 -9.92
N TYR A 96 0.28 -6.05 -10.84
CA TYR A 96 0.45 -6.61 -12.19
C TYR A 96 1.17 -7.96 -12.17
N THR A 97 2.22 -8.08 -11.36
CA THR A 97 3.00 -9.33 -11.28
C THR A 97 2.14 -10.46 -10.70
N GLU A 98 1.52 -10.24 -9.55
CA GLU A 98 0.68 -11.25 -8.88
C GLU A 98 -0.55 -11.61 -9.70
N SER A 99 -1.23 -10.62 -10.31
CA SER A 99 -2.38 -10.90 -11.18
C SER A 99 -2.00 -11.69 -12.41
N SER A 100 -0.84 -11.43 -13.03
CA SER A 100 -0.35 -12.23 -14.17
C SER A 100 -0.06 -13.67 -13.76
N ILE A 101 0.64 -13.86 -12.64
CA ILE A 101 0.98 -15.19 -12.11
C ILE A 101 -0.30 -15.99 -11.82
N LEU A 102 -1.27 -15.39 -11.11
CA LEU A 102 -2.52 -16.04 -10.74
C LEU A 102 -3.43 -16.29 -11.95
N PHE A 103 -3.48 -15.36 -12.90
CA PHE A 103 -4.20 -15.56 -14.15
C PHE A 103 -3.63 -16.75 -14.92
N GLU A 104 -2.31 -16.83 -15.07
CA GLU A 104 -1.65 -17.94 -15.76
C GLU A 104 -1.89 -19.29 -15.06
N SER A 105 -1.85 -19.33 -13.72
CA SER A 105 -2.10 -20.57 -12.97
C SER A 105 -3.55 -21.06 -13.06
N HIS A 106 -4.51 -20.16 -13.30
CA HIS A 106 -5.95 -20.49 -13.32
C HIS A 106 -6.63 -20.27 -14.67
N VAL A 107 -5.88 -20.01 -15.74
CA VAL A 107 -6.43 -19.58 -17.05
C VAL A 107 -7.47 -20.56 -17.61
N VAL A 108 -7.26 -21.86 -17.45
CA VAL A 108 -8.20 -22.88 -17.95
C VAL A 108 -9.52 -22.84 -17.18
N ASP A 109 -9.46 -22.63 -15.87
CA ASP A 109 -10.64 -22.56 -15.00
C ASP A 109 -11.41 -21.25 -15.24
N ILE A 110 -10.70 -20.14 -15.40
CA ILE A 110 -11.26 -18.83 -15.76
C ILE A 110 -11.99 -18.91 -17.12
N LEU A 111 -11.38 -19.54 -18.13
CA LEU A 111 -12.01 -19.73 -19.45
C LEU A 111 -13.25 -20.63 -19.40
N ARG A 112 -13.35 -21.50 -18.38
CA ARG A 112 -14.55 -22.32 -18.10
C ARG A 112 -15.59 -21.57 -17.27
N GLY A 113 -15.32 -20.33 -16.85
CA GLY A 113 -16.20 -19.49 -16.06
C GLY A 113 -16.07 -19.71 -14.54
N TYR A 114 -15.04 -20.41 -14.08
CA TYR A 114 -14.74 -20.50 -12.65
C TYR A 114 -13.92 -19.28 -12.21
N HIS A 115 -14.30 -18.71 -11.07
CA HIS A 115 -13.64 -17.57 -10.47
C HIS A 115 -13.05 -17.96 -9.11
N THR A 116 -11.77 -17.66 -8.91
CA THR A 116 -11.02 -17.91 -7.66
C THR A 116 -11.26 -16.81 -6.63
N GLY A 117 -11.74 -15.63 -7.05
CA GLY A 117 -11.93 -14.45 -6.22
C GLY A 117 -10.63 -13.70 -5.88
N ASP A 118 -9.50 -14.11 -6.47
CA ASP A 118 -8.19 -13.49 -6.26
C ASP A 118 -7.83 -12.47 -7.37
N LEU A 119 -6.55 -12.07 -7.46
CA LEU A 119 -6.10 -11.08 -8.44
C LEU A 119 -6.06 -11.61 -9.89
N GLY A 120 -6.12 -12.92 -10.11
CA GLY A 120 -6.23 -13.51 -11.45
C GLY A 120 -7.58 -13.25 -12.12
N ASP A 121 -8.62 -12.97 -11.33
CA ASP A 121 -9.98 -12.67 -11.81
C ASP A 121 -10.22 -11.19 -12.17
N LEU A 122 -9.17 -10.35 -12.15
CA LEU A 122 -9.32 -8.94 -12.44
C LEU A 122 -9.84 -8.72 -13.87
N SER A 123 -10.99 -8.06 -13.97
CA SER A 123 -11.57 -7.69 -15.26
C SER A 123 -10.75 -6.61 -15.98
N PRO A 124 -10.86 -6.49 -17.32
CA PRO A 124 -10.22 -5.41 -18.07
C PRO A 124 -10.57 -4.00 -17.56
N GLY A 125 -11.81 -3.81 -17.06
CA GLY A 125 -12.23 -2.55 -16.45
C GLY A 125 -11.61 -2.28 -15.08
N GLN A 126 -11.26 -3.30 -14.31
CA GLN A 126 -10.46 -3.14 -13.08
C GLN A 126 -9.02 -2.81 -13.42
N PHE A 127 -8.39 -3.50 -14.39
CA PHE A 127 -7.04 -3.18 -14.83
C PHE A 127 -6.90 -1.77 -15.38
N ARG A 128 -7.91 -1.28 -16.12
CA ARG A 128 -7.93 0.12 -16.58
C ARG A 128 -7.88 1.10 -15.42
N ARG A 129 -8.71 0.91 -14.39
CA ARG A 129 -8.72 1.76 -13.20
C ARG A 129 -7.38 1.73 -12.44
N VAL A 130 -6.77 0.55 -12.34
CA VAL A 130 -5.43 0.39 -11.75
C VAL A 130 -4.38 1.15 -12.57
N SER A 131 -4.45 1.08 -13.90
CA SER A 131 -3.54 1.78 -14.81
C SER A 131 -3.71 3.29 -14.76
N GLU A 132 -4.94 3.79 -14.73
CA GLU A 132 -5.25 5.21 -14.55
C GLU A 132 -4.65 5.73 -13.23
N LEU A 133 -4.86 5.01 -12.13
CA LEU A 133 -4.31 5.37 -10.83
C LEU A 133 -2.77 5.28 -10.80
N GLN A 134 -2.17 4.33 -11.53
CA GLN A 134 -0.72 4.25 -11.68
C GLN A 134 -0.18 5.48 -12.40
N ILE A 135 -0.82 5.93 -13.48
CA ILE A 135 -0.42 7.12 -14.24
C ILE A 135 -0.43 8.35 -13.32
N GLU A 136 -1.53 8.56 -12.58
CA GLU A 136 -1.63 9.65 -11.62
C GLU A 136 -0.54 9.56 -10.54
N THR A 137 -0.26 8.36 -10.04
CA THR A 137 0.78 8.13 -9.03
C THR A 137 2.17 8.45 -9.57
N VAL A 138 2.50 8.00 -10.79
CA VAL A 138 3.79 8.29 -11.44
C VAL A 138 3.98 9.79 -11.62
N GLN A 139 2.92 10.50 -12.04
CA GLN A 139 3.00 11.96 -12.19
C GLN A 139 3.34 12.62 -10.85
N GLN A 140 2.62 12.28 -9.78
CA GLN A 140 2.89 12.83 -8.44
C GLN A 140 4.28 12.48 -7.93
N GLU A 141 4.77 11.26 -8.18
CA GLU A 141 6.13 10.87 -7.80
C GLU A 141 7.20 11.67 -8.53
N ASN A 142 7.00 11.94 -9.82
CA ASN A 142 7.91 12.76 -10.61
C ASN A 142 7.91 14.20 -10.10
N ASP A 143 6.73 14.80 -9.86
CA ASP A 143 6.62 16.16 -9.33
C ASP A 143 7.37 16.30 -7.99
N ILE A 144 7.22 15.32 -7.09
CA ILE A 144 7.95 15.29 -5.81
C ILE A 144 9.47 15.11 -6.02
N THR A 145 9.88 14.29 -6.99
CA THR A 145 11.29 14.08 -7.32
C THR A 145 11.93 15.37 -7.82
N ASP A 146 11.24 16.06 -8.73
CA ASP A 146 11.71 17.30 -9.35
C ASP A 146 11.84 18.40 -8.30
N GLU A 147 10.86 18.56 -7.41
CA GLU A 147 10.97 19.47 -6.27
C GLU A 147 12.20 19.15 -5.41
N LEU A 148 12.41 17.89 -5.06
CA LEU A 148 13.56 17.47 -4.25
C LEU A 148 14.89 17.78 -4.95
N CYS A 149 14.98 17.54 -6.25
CA CYS A 149 16.16 17.87 -7.06
C CYS A 149 16.44 19.38 -7.05
N ASP A 150 15.42 20.22 -7.16
CA ASP A 150 15.55 21.68 -7.07
C ASP A 150 16.09 22.12 -5.71
N TRP A 151 15.59 21.54 -4.61
CA TRP A 151 16.11 21.83 -3.27
C TRP A 151 17.58 21.43 -3.11
N GLN A 152 17.96 20.25 -3.61
CA GLN A 152 19.34 19.78 -3.56
C GLN A 152 20.29 20.66 -4.38
N ALA A 153 19.88 21.09 -5.58
CA ALA A 153 20.66 21.98 -6.42
C ALA A 153 20.92 23.33 -5.74
N ARG A 154 19.91 23.90 -5.06
CA ARG A 154 20.06 25.16 -4.31
C ARG A 154 21.04 25.06 -3.16
N ILE A 155 21.01 23.96 -2.41
CA ILE A 155 21.92 23.73 -1.28
C ILE A 155 23.36 23.50 -1.77
N SER A 156 23.54 22.81 -2.90
CA SER A 156 24.87 22.48 -3.45
C SER A 156 25.64 23.68 -4.01
N ILE A 157 24.98 24.84 -4.17
CA ILE A 157 25.57 26.09 -4.66
C ILE A 157 26.02 27.01 -3.49
N LEU A 158 25.63 26.69 -2.25
CA LEU A 158 26.03 27.38 -1.03
C LEU A 158 27.28 26.74 -0.40
#